data_AF-A0A4V3EJJ7-F1
#
_entry.id   AF-A0A4V3EJJ7-F1
#
_cell.length_a   1.000
_cell.length_b   1.000
_cell.length_c   1.000
_cell.angle_alpha   90.00
_cell.angle_beta   90.00
_cell.angle_gamma   90.00
#
_symmetry.space_group_name_H-M   'P 1'
#
loop_
_entity.id
_entity.type
_entity.pdbx_description
1 polymer ?
#
loop_
_entity_poly.entity_id
_entity_poly.type
_entity_poly.pdbx_seq_one_letter_code
_entity_poly.pdbx_strand_id
1 'polypeptide(L)'
;MTTLLTGTNEHIHRLDGRTGQSEAMRFFNATRSPSDDGELARLRQLFLQFCGAFALIGVVAFMLGNDEQRWDPAISVGLIVIVGLASLLGDRFVARRLDCTSDGSLVDSYRSRFFLRVAIAEIPALAAFGLSVGAAPWWVYFVGLPFSAFSLVRLAPIARNVERDEQLLRARGCHRPLGQLLGVEQPGLIS
;
A
#
# COMPACT_ATOMS: atom_id res chain seq x y z
N MET A 1 78.86 -4.47 38.09
CA MET A 1 78.40 -3.07 38.12
C MET A 1 77.83 -2.78 36.74
N THR A 2 76.61 -3.20 36.38
CA THR A 2 75.29 -3.03 37.03
C THR A 2 74.77 -1.60 36.90
N THR A 3 73.97 -1.32 35.87
CA THR A 3 72.68 -0.56 35.85
C THR A 3 72.26 -0.35 34.39
N LEU A 4 71.21 -1.05 33.92
CA LEU A 4 69.81 -0.58 33.86
C LEU A 4 69.61 0.54 32.84
N LEU A 5 68.86 0.26 31.77
CA LEU A 5 67.64 0.99 31.44
C LEU A 5 66.81 0.21 30.41
N THR A 6 65.91 -0.57 30.99
CA THR A 6 64.70 -1.13 30.40
C THR A 6 63.77 0.03 30.00
N GLY A 7 63.60 0.25 28.70
CA GLY A 7 62.65 1.22 28.13
C GLY A 7 61.54 0.49 27.38
N THR A 8 60.46 0.24 28.12
CA THR A 8 59.15 -0.30 27.71
C THR A 8 58.64 0.23 26.37
N ASN A 9 58.48 -0.67 25.39
CA ASN A 9 57.87 -0.39 24.09
C ASN A 9 56.54 -1.16 23.96
N GLU A 10 55.66 -0.97 24.95
CA GLU A 10 54.29 -1.50 24.97
C GLU A 10 53.31 -0.38 24.63
N HIS A 11 53.18 0.00 23.37
CA HIS A 11 52.12 0.95 23.01
C HIS A 11 51.62 0.88 21.57
N ILE A 12 51.53 -0.30 20.95
CA ILE A 12 50.86 -0.45 19.64
C ILE A 12 50.07 -1.76 19.57
N HIS A 13 48.95 -1.85 20.29
CA HIS A 13 47.92 -2.87 20.04
C HIS A 13 46.50 -2.37 20.41
N ARG A 14 46.20 -1.12 20.06
CA ARG A 14 44.82 -0.59 19.94
C ARG A 14 44.55 -0.24 18.47
N LEU A 15 44.54 -1.25 17.61
CA LEU A 15 43.82 -1.22 16.34
C LEU A 15 42.35 -1.48 16.71
N ASP A 16 41.64 -0.43 17.11
CA ASP A 16 40.75 0.31 16.22
C ASP A 16 39.65 -0.58 15.63
N GLY A 17 38.74 -1.03 16.50
CA GLY A 17 37.46 -1.62 16.11
C GLY A 17 36.43 -0.61 15.60
N ARG A 18 36.79 0.67 15.33
CA ARG A 18 35.86 1.66 14.77
C ARG A 18 35.82 1.67 13.25
N THR A 19 36.88 1.22 12.58
CA THR A 19 36.93 1.17 11.10
C THR A 19 35.91 0.19 10.53
N GLY A 20 35.79 -1.01 11.11
CA GLY A 20 34.80 -2.02 10.70
C GLY A 20 33.34 -1.59 10.89
N GLN A 21 33.04 -0.81 11.93
CA GLN A 21 31.69 -0.25 12.12
C GLN A 21 31.37 0.82 11.08
N SER A 22 32.36 1.62 10.66
CA SER A 22 32.15 2.65 9.64
C SER A 22 31.92 2.07 8.25
N GLU A 23 32.56 0.94 7.93
CA GLU A 23 32.37 0.24 6.66
C GLU A 23 31.06 -0.55 6.63
N ALA A 24 30.72 -1.24 7.73
CA ALA A 24 29.41 -1.90 7.85
C ALA A 24 28.26 -0.89 7.79
N MET A 25 28.41 0.27 8.43
CA MET A 25 27.40 1.33 8.40
C MET A 25 27.34 2.03 7.04
N ARG A 26 28.46 2.16 6.30
CA ARG A 26 28.45 2.64 4.90
C ARG A 26 27.87 1.62 3.92
N PHE A 27 28.11 0.33 4.10
CA PHE A 27 27.50 -0.72 3.29
C PHE A 27 25.99 -0.80 3.54
N PHE A 28 25.55 -0.64 4.79
CA PHE A 28 24.13 -0.61 5.16
C PHE A 28 23.43 0.68 4.70
N ASN A 29 24.16 1.81 4.68
CA ASN A 29 23.61 3.08 4.19
C ASN A 29 23.65 3.18 2.65
N ALA A 30 24.52 2.43 1.97
CA ALA A 30 24.58 2.36 0.51
C ALA A 30 23.49 1.46 -0.10
N THR A 31 22.85 0.59 0.69
CA THR A 31 21.71 -0.22 0.24
C THR A 31 20.35 0.43 0.51
N ARG A 32 20.29 1.52 1.30
CA ARG A 32 19.11 2.39 1.38
C ARG A 32 19.15 3.38 0.22
N SER A 33 18.39 3.11 -0.83
CA SER A 33 18.16 4.13 -1.85
C SER A 33 17.29 5.24 -1.24
N PRO A 34 17.69 6.53 -1.32
CA PRO A 34 16.87 7.66 -0.86
C PRO A 34 15.54 7.83 -1.63
N SER A 35 15.21 6.93 -2.57
CA SER A 35 13.94 6.88 -3.29
C SER A 35 12.79 6.21 -2.52
N ASP A 36 13.09 5.37 -1.53
CA ASP A 36 12.13 4.39 -1.03
C ASP A 36 11.07 5.03 -0.11
N ASP A 37 11.47 6.01 0.70
CA ASP A 37 10.54 6.82 1.51
C ASP A 37 9.60 7.67 0.63
N GLY A 38 10.08 8.09 -0.54
CA GLY A 38 9.31 8.88 -1.50
C GLY A 38 8.24 8.08 -2.23
N GLU A 39 8.42 6.77 -2.38
CA GLU A 39 7.49 5.92 -3.11
C GLU A 39 6.21 5.62 -2.31
N LEU A 40 6.35 5.26 -1.03
CA LEU A 40 5.22 5.11 -0.12
C LEU A 40 4.44 6.41 0.04
N ALA A 41 5.14 7.54 0.13
CA ALA A 41 4.52 8.86 0.21
C ALA A 41 3.66 9.14 -1.04
N ARG A 42 4.15 8.80 -2.25
CA ARG A 42 3.38 8.93 -3.50
C ARG A 42 2.14 8.03 -3.51
N LEU A 43 2.25 6.78 -3.08
CA LEU A 43 1.10 5.86 -3.02
C LEU A 43 0.03 6.36 -2.02
N ARG A 44 0.44 6.86 -0.86
CA ARG A 44 -0.47 7.47 0.12
C ARG A 44 -1.11 8.74 -0.41
N GLN A 45 -0.35 9.58 -1.10
CA GLN A 45 -0.88 10.81 -1.70
C GLN A 45 -1.92 10.51 -2.78
N LEU A 46 -1.66 9.52 -3.65
CA LEU A 46 -2.65 9.07 -4.63
C LEU A 46 -3.92 8.56 -3.95
N PHE A 47 -3.79 7.74 -2.90
CA PHE A 47 -4.94 7.25 -2.14
C PHE A 47 -5.79 8.40 -1.55
N LEU A 48 -5.13 9.40 -0.96
CA LEU A 48 -5.82 10.58 -0.42
C LEU A 48 -6.52 11.39 -1.52
N GLN A 49 -5.91 11.51 -2.70
CA GLN A 49 -6.50 12.19 -3.85
C GLN A 49 -7.77 11.46 -4.33
N PHE A 50 -7.76 10.13 -4.35
CA PHE A 50 -8.96 9.32 -4.62
C PHE A 50 -10.03 9.50 -3.54
N CYS A 51 -9.68 9.47 -2.25
CA CYS A 51 -10.64 9.74 -1.18
C CYS A 51 -11.27 11.13 -1.32
N GLY A 52 -10.48 12.14 -1.69
CA GLY A 52 -10.97 13.49 -1.98
C GLY A 52 -11.95 13.52 -3.14
N ALA A 53 -11.68 12.78 -4.22
CA ALA A 53 -12.59 12.66 -5.35
C ALA A 53 -13.94 12.05 -4.94
N PHE A 54 -13.94 10.99 -4.12
CA PHE A 54 -15.19 10.41 -3.60
C PHE A 54 -16.01 11.39 -2.78
N ALA A 55 -15.35 12.17 -1.91
CA ALA A 55 -16.03 13.20 -1.13
C ALA A 55 -16.69 14.24 -2.04
N LEU A 56 -15.98 14.70 -3.09
CA LEU A 56 -16.52 15.63 -4.08
C LEU A 56 -17.73 15.05 -4.83
N ILE A 57 -17.64 13.80 -5.28
CA ILE A 57 -18.74 13.08 -5.94
C ILE A 57 -19.95 13.00 -5.01
N GLY A 58 -19.76 12.70 -3.73
CA GLY A 58 -20.82 12.68 -2.74
C GLY A 58 -21.50 14.04 -2.56
N VAL A 59 -20.73 15.14 -2.56
CA VAL A 59 -21.28 16.51 -2.53
C VAL A 59 -22.13 16.80 -3.77
N VAL A 60 -21.65 16.41 -4.95
CA VAL A 60 -22.40 16.58 -6.21
C VAL A 60 -23.68 15.74 -6.19
N ALA A 61 -23.62 14.50 -5.71
CA ALA A 61 -24.78 13.61 -5.59
C ALA A 61 -25.84 14.21 -4.67
N PHE A 62 -25.39 14.80 -3.56
CA PHE A 62 -26.24 15.46 -2.60
C PHE A 62 -26.92 16.70 -3.19
N MET A 63 -26.18 17.52 -3.95
CA MET A 63 -26.75 18.71 -4.61
C MET A 63 -27.71 18.38 -5.76
N LEU A 64 -27.46 17.28 -6.47
CA LEU A 64 -28.30 16.82 -7.59
C LEU A 64 -29.48 15.95 -7.16
N GLY A 65 -29.64 15.67 -5.85
CA GLY A 65 -30.71 14.86 -5.32
C GLY A 65 -32.07 15.39 -5.77
N ASN A 66 -32.66 14.72 -6.76
CA ASN A 66 -33.91 15.14 -7.41
C ASN A 66 -35.08 14.34 -6.80
N ASP A 67 -36.22 14.99 -6.57
CA ASP A 67 -37.41 14.34 -5.98
C ASP A 67 -38.16 13.44 -6.98
N GLU A 68 -37.82 13.52 -8.28
CA GLU A 68 -38.44 12.69 -9.32
C GLU A 68 -37.85 11.26 -9.35
N GLN A 69 -38.38 10.44 -8.45
CA GLN A 69 -38.17 8.99 -8.39
C GLN A 69 -38.64 8.31 -9.69
N ARG A 70 -37.71 7.87 -10.55
CA ARG A 70 -38.03 7.11 -11.78
C ARG A 70 -38.09 5.61 -11.55
N TRP A 71 -37.22 5.06 -10.71
CA TRP A 71 -37.09 3.62 -10.48
C TRP A 71 -37.47 3.28 -9.04
N ASP A 72 -37.97 2.06 -8.80
CA ASP A 72 -38.20 1.56 -7.44
C ASP A 72 -36.86 1.50 -6.67
N PRO A 73 -36.74 2.12 -5.47
CA PRO A 73 -35.53 2.07 -4.66
C PRO A 73 -34.99 0.65 -4.42
N ALA A 74 -35.88 -0.34 -4.32
CA ALA A 74 -35.49 -1.73 -4.08
C ALA A 74 -34.64 -2.30 -5.23
N ILE A 75 -34.97 -1.95 -6.48
CA ILE A 75 -34.22 -2.38 -7.67
C ILE A 75 -32.83 -1.74 -7.69
N SER A 76 -32.75 -0.44 -7.40
CA SER A 76 -31.47 0.30 -7.36
C SER A 76 -30.55 -0.24 -6.26
N VAL A 77 -31.08 -0.49 -5.06
CA VAL A 77 -30.32 -1.10 -3.96
C VAL A 77 -29.85 -2.50 -4.33
N GLY A 78 -30.72 -3.33 -4.92
CA GLY A 78 -30.36 -4.68 -5.37
C GLY A 78 -29.19 -4.67 -6.36
N LEU A 79 -29.21 -3.77 -7.34
CA LEU A 79 -28.12 -3.60 -8.31
C LEU A 79 -26.81 -3.19 -7.63
N ILE A 80 -26.85 -2.22 -6.72
CA ILE A 80 -25.65 -1.76 -5.98
C ILE A 80 -25.05 -2.88 -5.16
N VAL A 81 -25.87 -3.68 -4.47
CA VAL A 81 -25.40 -4.83 -3.69
C VAL A 81 -24.75 -5.87 -4.60
N ILE A 82 -25.34 -6.18 -5.75
CA ILE A 82 -24.78 -7.12 -6.73
C ILE A 82 -23.42 -6.62 -7.25
N VAL A 83 -23.34 -5.34 -7.65
CA VAL A 83 -22.10 -4.73 -8.14
C VAL A 83 -21.04 -4.66 -7.04
N GLY A 84 -21.43 -4.32 -5.81
CA GLY A 84 -20.56 -4.31 -4.63
C GLY A 84 -19.97 -5.69 -4.34
N LEU A 85 -20.80 -6.72 -4.30
CA LEU A 85 -20.37 -8.11 -4.11
C LEU A 85 -19.47 -8.60 -5.25
N ALA A 86 -19.83 -8.32 -6.51
CA ALA A 86 -19.03 -8.66 -7.67
C ALA A 86 -17.64 -8.01 -7.61
N SER A 87 -17.55 -6.76 -7.17
CA SER A 87 -16.29 -6.02 -7.02
C SER A 87 -15.43 -6.61 -5.90
N LEU A 88 -16.04 -7.01 -4.78
CA LEU A 88 -15.33 -7.68 -3.68
C LEU A 88 -14.80 -9.07 -4.06
N LEU A 89 -15.53 -9.81 -4.90
CA LEU A 89 -15.12 -11.13 -5.39
C LEU A 89 -14.12 -11.03 -6.55
N GLY A 90 -14.23 -9.99 -7.39
CA GLY A 90 -13.38 -9.77 -8.55
C GLY A 90 -11.90 -9.61 -8.21
N ASP A 91 -11.56 -9.04 -7.04
CA ASP A 91 -10.17 -8.91 -6.59
C ASP A 91 -9.45 -10.27 -6.50
N ARG A 92 -10.18 -11.37 -6.23
CA ARG A 92 -9.57 -12.71 -6.21
C ARG A 92 -9.24 -13.26 -7.59
N PHE A 93 -10.00 -12.87 -8.61
CA PHE A 93 -9.81 -13.36 -9.98
C PHE A 93 -8.81 -12.51 -10.76
N VAL A 94 -8.71 -11.22 -10.44
CA VAL A 94 -7.90 -10.25 -11.20
C VAL A 94 -6.49 -10.08 -10.61
N ALA A 95 -6.16 -10.74 -9.49
CA ALA A 95 -4.84 -10.68 -8.87
C ALA A 95 -3.73 -11.25 -9.80
N ARG A 96 -3.14 -10.36 -10.61
CA ARG A 96 -1.97 -10.64 -11.47
C ARG A 96 -0.83 -11.19 -10.61
N ARG A 97 -0.20 -12.28 -11.08
CA ARG A 97 0.95 -12.87 -10.39
C ARG A 97 2.08 -11.84 -10.34
N LEU A 98 2.71 -11.69 -9.17
CA LEU A 98 3.91 -10.86 -9.04
C LEU A 98 5.04 -11.52 -9.82
N ASP A 99 5.71 -10.73 -10.66
CA ASP A 99 6.88 -11.18 -11.40
C ASP A 99 8.13 -11.02 -10.54
N CYS A 100 8.77 -12.15 -10.22
CA CYS A 100 9.96 -12.19 -9.36
C CYS A 100 11.28 -12.17 -10.15
N THR A 101 11.26 -11.89 -11.47
CA THR A 101 12.48 -11.88 -12.29
C THR A 101 13.50 -10.82 -11.87
N SER A 102 13.06 -9.62 -11.47
CA SER A 102 13.94 -8.53 -11.03
C SER A 102 13.30 -7.66 -9.95
N ASP A 103 14.10 -6.90 -9.19
CA ASP A 103 13.57 -5.96 -8.18
C ASP A 103 12.71 -4.86 -8.82
N GLY A 104 13.13 -4.33 -9.97
CA GLY A 104 12.37 -3.33 -10.72
C GLY A 104 11.04 -3.85 -11.25
N SER A 105 11.01 -5.07 -11.79
CA SER A 105 9.76 -5.70 -12.27
C SER A 105 8.80 -6.02 -11.12
N LEU A 106 9.32 -6.29 -9.93
CA LEU A 106 8.51 -6.56 -8.74
C LEU A 106 7.77 -5.30 -8.26
N VAL A 107 8.47 -4.16 -8.21
CA VAL A 107 7.88 -2.86 -7.85
C VAL A 107 6.82 -2.43 -8.86
N ASP A 108 7.11 -2.56 -10.16
CA ASP A 108 6.16 -2.16 -11.21
C ASP A 108 4.91 -3.08 -11.25
N SER A 109 5.11 -4.38 -11.05
CA SER A 109 4.01 -5.34 -10.88
C SER A 109 3.16 -5.04 -9.64
N TYR A 110 3.77 -4.57 -8.56
CA TYR A 110 3.05 -4.18 -7.35
C TYR A 110 2.20 -2.93 -7.57
N ARG A 111 2.77 -1.90 -8.20
CA ARG A 111 2.05 -0.66 -8.57
C ARG A 111 0.86 -0.95 -9.47
N SER A 112 1.06 -1.69 -10.55
CA SER A 112 -0.03 -2.03 -11.48
C SER A 112 -1.15 -2.80 -10.80
N ARG A 113 -0.82 -3.73 -9.90
CA ARG A 113 -1.80 -4.45 -9.08
C ARG A 113 -2.56 -3.52 -8.13
N PHE A 114 -1.88 -2.56 -7.51
CA PHE A 114 -2.50 -1.56 -6.65
C PHE A 114 -3.51 -0.69 -7.43
N PHE A 115 -3.11 -0.11 -8.56
CA PHE A 115 -3.99 0.72 -9.39
C PHE A 115 -5.22 -0.05 -9.89
N LEU A 116 -5.03 -1.29 -10.34
CA LEU A 116 -6.12 -2.14 -10.81
C LEU A 116 -7.14 -2.43 -9.70
N ARG A 117 -6.66 -2.66 -8.48
CA ARG A 117 -7.50 -2.88 -7.30
C ARG A 117 -8.28 -1.63 -6.88
N VAL A 118 -7.63 -0.48 -6.91
CA VAL A 118 -8.28 0.81 -6.64
C VAL A 118 -9.38 1.07 -7.67
N ALA A 119 -9.09 0.88 -8.97
CA ALA A 119 -10.07 1.06 -10.03
C ALA A 119 -11.29 0.14 -9.86
N ILE A 120 -11.10 -1.14 -9.47
CA ILE A 120 -12.22 -2.06 -9.21
C ILE A 120 -13.02 -1.64 -7.96
N ALA A 121 -12.35 -1.15 -6.91
CA ALA A 121 -12.98 -0.71 -5.67
C ALA A 121 -13.88 0.54 -5.85
N GLU A 122 -13.65 1.31 -6.91
CA GLU A 122 -14.42 2.50 -7.25
C GLU A 122 -15.75 2.20 -7.98
N ILE A 123 -15.84 1.06 -8.69
CA ILE A 123 -17.01 0.70 -9.50
C ILE A 123 -18.34 0.75 -8.70
N PRO A 124 -18.45 0.21 -7.48
CA PRO A 124 -19.71 0.26 -6.71
C PRO A 124 -20.15 1.68 -6.36
N ALA A 125 -19.22 2.56 -6.00
CA ALA A 125 -19.52 3.95 -5.67
C ALA A 125 -19.93 4.76 -6.91
N LEU A 126 -19.27 4.56 -8.06
CA LEU A 126 -19.69 5.20 -9.32
C LEU A 126 -21.05 4.69 -9.79
N ALA A 127 -21.33 3.39 -9.64
CA ALA A 127 -22.63 2.82 -9.95
C ALA A 127 -23.73 3.41 -9.05
N ALA A 128 -23.49 3.50 -7.74
CA ALA A 128 -24.42 4.11 -6.79
C ALA A 128 -24.65 5.59 -7.08
N PHE A 129 -23.59 6.33 -7.45
CA PHE A 129 -23.67 7.73 -7.86
C PHE A 129 -24.50 7.91 -9.14
N GLY A 130 -24.22 7.12 -10.18
CA GLY A 130 -24.97 7.20 -11.43
C GLY A 130 -26.46 6.91 -11.24
N LEU A 131 -26.78 5.94 -10.38
CA LEU A 131 -28.18 5.65 -10.01
C LEU A 131 -28.81 6.78 -9.21
N SER A 132 -28.12 7.36 -8.22
CA SER A 132 -28.66 8.46 -7.41
C SER A 132 -28.91 9.74 -8.20
N VAL A 133 -28.13 9.99 -9.26
CA VAL A 133 -28.33 11.17 -10.14
C VAL A 133 -29.44 10.92 -11.17
N GLY A 134 -29.55 9.71 -11.71
CA GLY A 134 -30.38 9.45 -12.88
C GLY A 134 -31.76 8.84 -12.61
N ALA A 135 -31.92 8.10 -11.51
CA ALA A 135 -33.07 7.19 -11.37
C ALA A 135 -33.58 6.94 -9.94
N ALA A 136 -32.71 7.14 -8.94
CA ALA A 136 -32.93 6.72 -7.56
C ALA A 136 -32.86 7.92 -6.60
N PRO A 137 -33.42 7.80 -5.39
CA PRO A 137 -33.39 8.85 -4.40
C PRO A 137 -31.97 9.02 -3.86
N TRP A 138 -31.62 10.24 -3.46
CA TRP A 138 -30.27 10.63 -3.01
C TRP A 138 -29.68 9.70 -1.93
N TRP A 139 -30.51 9.10 -1.07
CA TRP A 139 -30.05 8.23 0.01
C TRP A 139 -29.43 6.92 -0.49
N VAL A 140 -29.75 6.47 -1.72
CA VAL A 140 -29.22 5.23 -2.31
C VAL A 140 -27.70 5.30 -2.48
N TYR A 141 -27.13 6.50 -2.60
CA TYR A 141 -25.69 6.72 -2.61
C TYR A 141 -25.00 6.17 -1.34
N PHE A 142 -25.61 6.34 -0.16
CA PHE A 142 -25.05 5.84 1.10
C PHE A 142 -25.01 4.32 1.20
N VAL A 143 -25.74 3.61 0.34
CA VAL A 143 -25.68 2.14 0.28
C VAL A 143 -24.43 1.67 -0.46
N GLY A 144 -24.02 2.36 -1.53
CA GLY A 144 -22.81 2.01 -2.28
C GLY A 144 -21.51 2.40 -1.58
N LEU A 145 -21.53 3.51 -0.84
CA LEU A 145 -20.41 4.05 -0.08
C LEU A 145 -19.70 3.02 0.83
N PRO A 146 -20.40 2.25 1.69
CA PRO A 146 -19.75 1.28 2.57
C PRO A 146 -19.10 0.12 1.80
N PHE A 147 -19.62 -0.29 0.64
CA PHE A 147 -18.98 -1.33 -0.17
C PHE A 147 -17.64 -0.83 -0.74
N SER A 148 -17.61 0.38 -1.30
CA SER A 148 -16.37 0.99 -1.78
C SER A 148 -15.40 1.29 -0.63
N ALA A 149 -15.87 1.83 0.49
CA ALA A 149 -15.05 2.10 1.67
C ALA A 149 -14.44 0.81 2.23
N PHE A 150 -15.23 -0.26 2.37
CA PHE A 150 -14.74 -1.54 2.86
C PHE A 150 -13.70 -2.16 1.91
N SER A 151 -13.94 -2.07 0.60
CA SER A 151 -12.98 -2.52 -0.41
C SER A 151 -11.67 -1.73 -0.32
N LEU A 152 -11.74 -0.40 -0.21
CA LEU A 152 -10.57 0.49 -0.07
C LEU A 152 -9.79 0.25 1.23
N VAL A 153 -10.47 0.13 2.37
CA VAL A 153 -9.82 -0.15 3.66
C VAL A 153 -9.08 -1.49 3.62
N ARG A 154 -9.67 -2.50 2.99
CA ARG A 154 -9.03 -3.81 2.83
C ARG A 154 -7.80 -3.75 1.91
N LEU A 155 -7.82 -2.85 0.94
CA LEU A 155 -6.77 -2.64 -0.05
C LEU A 155 -5.69 -1.63 0.40
N ALA A 156 -5.88 -0.97 1.54
CA ALA A 156 -4.95 0.03 2.02
C ALA A 156 -3.53 -0.56 2.15
N PRO A 157 -2.48 0.17 1.69
CA PRO A 157 -1.08 -0.24 1.84
C PRO A 157 -0.61 0.00 3.28
N ILE A 158 -1.23 -0.72 4.22
CA ILE A 158 -0.83 -0.76 5.63
C ILE A 158 0.25 -1.84 5.82
N ALA A 159 1.15 -1.65 6.78
CA ALA A 159 2.28 -2.55 7.03
C ALA A 159 1.87 -4.02 7.18
N ARG A 160 0.69 -4.28 7.78
CA ARG A 160 0.12 -5.64 7.91
C ARG A 160 -0.18 -6.33 6.58
N ASN A 161 -0.58 -5.58 5.55
CA ASN A 161 -0.87 -6.14 4.24
C ASN A 161 0.42 -6.46 3.47
N VAL A 162 1.45 -5.64 3.64
CA VAL A 162 2.79 -5.90 3.08
C VAL A 162 3.36 -7.18 3.67
N GLU A 163 3.29 -7.36 4.99
CA GLU A 163 3.76 -8.58 5.66
C GLU A 163 3.00 -9.83 5.19
N ARG A 164 1.67 -9.71 4.98
CA ARG A 164 0.86 -10.79 4.43
C ARG A 164 1.25 -11.16 3.00
N ASP A 165 1.53 -10.17 2.15
CA ASP A 165 1.99 -10.39 0.79
C ASP A 165 3.40 -10.99 0.76
N GLU A 166 4.28 -10.61 1.68
CA GLU A 166 5.60 -11.24 1.86
C GLU A 166 5.49 -12.71 2.25
N GLN A 167 4.60 -13.06 3.17
CA GLN A 167 4.35 -14.46 3.55
C GLN A 167 3.85 -15.29 2.35
N LEU A 168 2.98 -14.71 1.52
CA LEU A 168 2.49 -15.36 0.30
C LEU A 168 3.59 -15.52 -0.77
N LEU A 169 4.52 -14.57 -0.87
CA LEU A 169 5.66 -14.65 -1.78
C LEU A 169 6.68 -15.71 -1.34
N ARG A 170 6.97 -15.77 -0.03
CA ARG A 170 7.83 -16.80 0.56
C ARG A 170 7.25 -18.20 0.35
N ALA A 171 5.95 -18.38 0.56
CA ALA A 171 5.25 -19.64 0.30
C ALA A 171 5.29 -20.06 -1.18
N ARG A 172 5.51 -19.11 -2.11
CA ARG A 172 5.64 -19.35 -3.56
C ARG A 172 7.09 -19.46 -4.02
N GLY A 173 8.06 -19.43 -3.10
CA GLY A 173 9.49 -19.57 -3.40
C GLY A 173 10.23 -18.26 -3.73
N CYS A 174 9.56 -17.10 -3.75
CA CYS A 174 10.23 -15.81 -3.93
C CYS A 174 10.74 -15.28 -2.58
N HIS A 175 12.06 -15.18 -2.43
CA HIS A 175 12.73 -14.83 -1.17
C HIS A 175 13.15 -13.35 -1.05
N ARG A 176 12.73 -12.47 -1.99
CA ARG A 176 13.12 -11.06 -1.96
C ARG A 176 12.27 -10.25 -0.96
N PRO A 177 12.88 -9.45 -0.06
CA PRO A 177 12.15 -8.66 0.93
C PRO A 177 11.48 -7.44 0.28
N LEU A 178 10.16 -7.49 0.12
CA LEU A 178 9.36 -6.44 -0.52
C LEU A 178 9.30 -5.18 0.37
N GLY A 179 9.24 -5.35 1.69
CA GLY A 179 9.20 -4.25 2.65
C GLY A 179 10.49 -3.44 2.69
N GLN A 180 11.64 -4.08 2.47
CA GLN A 180 12.94 -3.40 2.40
C GLN A 180 13.07 -2.57 1.13
N LEU A 181 12.56 -3.07 -0.01
CA LEU A 181 12.53 -2.35 -1.29
C LEU A 181 11.53 -1.19 -1.31
N LEU A 182 10.47 -1.27 -0.51
CA LEU A 182 9.43 -0.25 -0.41
C LEU A 182 9.71 0.79 0.68
N GLY A 183 10.82 0.69 1.44
CA GLY A 183 11.12 1.64 2.52
C GLY A 183 10.21 1.52 3.75
N VAL A 184 9.56 0.36 3.96
CA VAL A 184 8.80 0.12 5.19
C VAL A 184 9.80 -0.16 6.31
N GLU A 185 10.15 0.85 7.09
CA GLU A 185 10.97 0.68 8.29
C GLU A 185 10.23 -0.26 9.26
N GLN A 186 10.69 -1.51 9.35
CA GLN A 186 10.11 -2.51 10.25
C GLN A 186 10.45 -2.13 11.69
N PRO A 187 9.46 -1.79 12.54
CA PRO A 187 9.70 -1.56 13.95
C PRO A 187 9.87 -2.92 14.64
N GLY A 188 11.05 -3.52 14.55
CA GLY A 188 11.36 -4.74 15.32
C GLY A 188 12.32 -5.71 14.66
N LEU A 189 13.59 -5.35 14.59
CA LEU A 189 14.68 -6.31 14.56
C LEU A 189 15.94 -5.69 15.20
N ILE A 190 15.77 -5.31 16.46
CA ILE A 190 16.86 -5.17 17.42
C ILE A 190 16.51 -6.18 18.52
N SER A 191 16.98 -7.41 18.37
CA SER A 191 17.14 -8.34 19.49
C SER A 191 18.26 -9.31 19.22
#